data_AF-A0A7C1RDU9-F1
#
_entry.id   AF-A0A7C1RDU9-F1
#
_cell.length_a   1.000
_cell.length_b   1.000
_cell.length_c   1.000
_cell.angle_alpha   90.00
_cell.angle_beta   90.00
_cell.angle_gamma   90.00
#
_symmetry.space_group_name_H-M   'P 1'
#
loop_
_entity.id
_entity.type
_entity.pdbx_description
1 polymer ?
#
loop_
_entity_poly.entity_id
_entity_poly.type
_entity_poly.pdbx_seq_one_letter_code
_entity_poly.pdbx_strand_id
1 'polypeptide(L)'
;MAKSDLLDRANQFIFSTGLNDGASKLCRANMKYGLAQFHLIQEKYGFEPKATFITSPDETISRNAFRWNSGIGYGGRLNWGSGNEKIVFLNVKPNCCGILVGGLDEPVDPYNLITQIDKIKNMNLFHDGIELNWDFGISNHFINCFETKNLSDYNLPPYIFLIHGSALEYRDDNHGIGLYVDVSKTLKESAREEKTKFGSQFILLDSEAKEFFEYSKKALEFSTKKREIIANHLFGDEFKIICNQPHQFLKDYNNMYLGSNCTDTKS
;
A
#
# COMPACT_ATOMS: atom_id res chain seq x y z
N MET A 1 -2.89 23.53 -24.07
CA MET A 1 -2.24 22.24 -24.39
C MET A 1 -3.28 21.23 -24.85
N ALA A 2 -3.02 20.52 -25.94
CA ALA A 2 -3.91 19.47 -26.45
C ALA A 2 -3.86 18.23 -25.55
N LYS A 3 -4.84 17.33 -25.67
CA LYS A 3 -4.84 16.07 -24.88
C LYS A 3 -3.61 15.21 -25.19
N SER A 4 -3.17 15.18 -26.44
CA SER A 4 -1.95 14.48 -26.87
C SER A 4 -0.72 14.97 -26.12
N ASP A 5 -0.46 16.28 -26.13
CA ASP A 5 0.77 16.83 -25.57
C ASP A 5 0.84 16.64 -24.04
N LEU A 6 -0.32 16.68 -23.36
CA LEU A 6 -0.41 16.39 -21.92
C LEU A 6 -0.07 14.93 -21.60
N LEU A 7 -0.53 14.00 -22.43
CA LEU A 7 -0.22 12.58 -22.26
C LEU A 7 1.23 12.29 -22.64
N ASP A 8 1.78 12.94 -23.67
CA ASP A 8 3.17 12.81 -24.07
C ASP A 8 4.11 13.33 -22.98
N ARG A 9 3.78 14.48 -22.37
CA ARG A 9 4.46 14.96 -21.15
C ARG A 9 4.40 13.92 -20.05
N ALA A 10 3.21 13.46 -19.68
CA ALA A 10 3.05 12.49 -18.59
C ALA A 10 3.85 11.19 -18.83
N ASN A 11 3.95 10.74 -20.08
CA ASN A 11 4.71 9.55 -20.45
C ASN A 11 6.22 9.70 -20.21
N GLN A 12 6.77 10.91 -20.31
CA GLN A 12 8.19 11.18 -20.01
C GLN A 12 8.53 11.03 -18.52
N PHE A 13 7.52 11.02 -17.65
CA PHE A 13 7.66 10.85 -16.20
C PHE A 13 7.31 9.41 -15.73
N ILE A 14 7.34 8.44 -16.65
CA ILE A 14 7.23 7.01 -16.33
C ILE A 14 8.61 6.37 -16.54
N PHE A 15 9.25 5.97 -15.44
CA PHE A 15 10.53 5.26 -15.44
C PHE A 15 10.28 3.79 -15.11
N SER A 16 10.31 2.94 -16.14
CA SER A 16 9.89 1.55 -16.01
C SER A 16 11.05 0.57 -15.99
N THR A 17 11.00 -0.38 -15.05
CA THR A 17 11.85 -1.59 -15.04
C THR A 17 11.04 -2.87 -15.30
N GLY A 18 9.78 -2.72 -15.75
CA GLY A 18 8.85 -3.81 -15.97
C GLY A 18 9.28 -4.79 -17.05
N LEU A 19 8.75 -6.02 -16.97
CA LEU A 19 9.07 -7.12 -17.89
C LEU A 19 8.55 -6.93 -19.34
N ASN A 20 7.83 -5.84 -19.62
CA ASN A 20 7.25 -5.53 -20.94
C ASN A 20 6.22 -6.56 -21.45
N ASP A 21 5.62 -7.32 -20.54
CA ASP A 21 4.46 -8.14 -20.83
C ASP A 21 3.17 -7.30 -21.03
N GLY A 22 2.05 -7.96 -21.29
CA GLY A 22 0.77 -7.29 -21.51
C GLY A 22 0.28 -6.47 -20.32
N ALA A 23 0.46 -6.96 -19.09
CA ALA A 23 0.01 -6.28 -17.88
C ALA A 23 0.88 -5.04 -17.58
N SER A 24 2.20 -5.18 -17.77
CA SER A 24 3.19 -4.11 -17.67
C SER A 24 2.90 -2.99 -18.69
N LYS A 25 2.61 -3.33 -19.95
CA LYS A 25 2.22 -2.35 -20.98
C LYS A 25 0.92 -1.63 -20.63
N LEU A 26 -0.10 -2.35 -20.17
CA LEU A 26 -1.37 -1.76 -19.74
C LEU A 26 -1.22 -0.85 -18.52
N CYS A 27 -0.37 -1.24 -17.56
CA CYS A 27 -0.04 -0.44 -16.39
C CYS A 27 0.47 0.95 -16.81
N ARG A 28 1.48 1.00 -17.69
CA ARG A 28 2.04 2.28 -18.17
C ARG A 28 1.05 3.08 -19.01
N ALA A 29 0.31 2.41 -19.88
CA ALA A 29 -0.71 3.05 -20.70
C ALA A 29 -1.77 3.76 -19.85
N ASN A 30 -2.21 3.13 -18.75
CA ASN A 30 -3.16 3.72 -17.82
C ASN A 30 -2.50 4.80 -16.93
N MET A 31 -1.29 4.53 -16.41
CA MET A 31 -0.56 5.46 -15.53
C MET A 31 -0.35 6.83 -16.17
N LYS A 32 -0.14 6.87 -17.48
CA LYS A 32 -0.03 8.11 -18.26
C LYS A 32 -1.23 9.05 -18.04
N TYR A 33 -2.44 8.50 -17.89
CA TYR A 33 -3.63 9.31 -17.60
C TYR A 33 -3.64 9.81 -16.15
N GLY A 34 -3.24 8.99 -15.17
CA GLY A 34 -3.12 9.43 -13.78
C GLY A 34 -2.09 10.55 -13.62
N LEU A 35 -0.89 10.40 -14.18
CA LEU A 35 0.16 11.41 -14.12
C LEU A 35 -0.23 12.71 -14.82
N ALA A 36 -0.91 12.64 -15.97
CA ALA A 36 -1.41 13.85 -16.65
C ALA A 36 -2.42 14.62 -15.77
N GLN A 37 -3.25 13.92 -15.01
CA GLN A 37 -4.16 14.55 -14.04
C GLN A 37 -3.38 15.19 -12.89
N PHE A 38 -2.38 14.48 -12.34
CA PHE A 38 -1.55 15.00 -11.25
C PHE A 38 -0.82 16.26 -11.68
N HIS A 39 -0.21 16.28 -12.88
CA HIS A 39 0.48 17.45 -13.42
C HIS A 39 -0.45 18.66 -13.56
N LEU A 40 -1.65 18.46 -14.12
CA LEU A 40 -2.63 19.55 -14.27
C LEU A 40 -3.09 20.10 -12.92
N ILE A 41 -3.25 19.23 -11.92
CA ILE A 41 -3.65 19.62 -10.57
C ILE A 41 -2.50 20.34 -9.87
N GLN A 42 -1.25 19.85 -9.99
CA GLN A 42 -0.06 20.53 -9.49
C GLN A 42 0.02 21.96 -10.05
N GLU A 43 -0.11 22.13 -11.38
CA GLU A 43 -0.12 23.45 -12.04
C GLU A 43 -1.23 24.35 -11.49
N LYS A 44 -2.46 23.83 -11.34
CA LYS A 44 -3.60 24.58 -10.83
C LYS A 44 -3.33 25.17 -9.44
N TYR A 45 -2.62 24.43 -8.60
CA TYR A 45 -2.32 24.82 -7.22
C TYR A 45 -0.93 25.44 -7.04
N GLY A 46 -0.23 25.78 -8.14
CA GLY A 46 1.07 26.46 -8.08
C GLY A 46 2.25 25.54 -7.72
N PHE A 47 2.06 24.22 -7.75
CA PHE A 47 3.14 23.25 -7.64
C PHE A 47 3.77 22.95 -9.01
N GLU A 48 5.01 22.48 -8.98
CA GLU A 48 5.69 22.01 -10.19
C GLU A 48 5.05 20.71 -10.70
N PRO A 49 4.70 20.59 -12.00
CA PRO A 49 4.10 19.40 -12.58
C PRO A 49 5.13 18.26 -12.78
N LYS A 50 5.61 17.70 -11.68
CA LYS A 50 6.69 16.69 -11.66
C LYS A 50 6.27 15.31 -11.14
N ALA A 51 4.97 15.04 -11.08
CA ALA A 51 4.48 13.71 -10.72
C ALA A 51 5.12 12.63 -11.62
N THR A 52 5.65 11.61 -10.97
CA THR A 52 6.51 10.58 -11.55
C THR A 52 6.08 9.20 -11.07
N PHE A 53 6.12 8.21 -11.94
CA PHE A 53 5.98 6.80 -11.59
C PHE A 53 7.28 6.05 -11.88
N ILE A 54 7.91 5.52 -10.83
CA ILE A 54 9.12 4.70 -10.92
C ILE A 54 8.71 3.27 -10.58
N THR A 55 8.85 2.36 -11.54
CA THR A 55 8.30 1.01 -11.41
C THR A 55 9.35 -0.02 -11.09
N SER A 56 8.93 -1.06 -10.38
CA SER A 56 9.71 -2.28 -10.17
C SER A 56 9.37 -3.33 -11.25
N PRO A 57 10.13 -4.43 -11.34
CA PRO A 57 9.89 -5.47 -12.35
C PRO A 57 8.48 -6.10 -12.29
N ASP A 58 7.80 -6.01 -11.15
CA ASP A 58 6.43 -6.49 -10.91
C ASP A 58 5.34 -5.47 -11.30
N GLU A 59 5.66 -4.43 -12.08
CA GLU A 59 4.67 -3.46 -12.54
C GLU A 59 3.48 -4.15 -13.25
N THR A 60 2.28 -3.80 -12.83
CA THR A 60 1.07 -4.50 -13.27
C THR A 60 -0.19 -3.63 -13.13
N ILE A 61 -1.32 -4.15 -13.61
CA ILE A 61 -2.61 -3.47 -13.49
C ILE A 61 -3.08 -3.43 -12.04
N SER A 62 -3.77 -2.36 -11.64
CA SER A 62 -4.44 -2.38 -10.34
C SER A 62 -5.72 -3.19 -10.40
N ARG A 63 -5.89 -4.13 -9.46
CA ARG A 63 -7.16 -4.85 -9.27
C ARG A 63 -8.22 -4.04 -8.53
N ASN A 64 -7.85 -2.88 -7.97
CA ASN A 64 -8.80 -1.98 -7.35
C ASN A 64 -9.43 -1.09 -8.43
N ALA A 65 -10.73 -1.26 -8.68
CA ALA A 65 -11.44 -0.56 -9.75
C ALA A 65 -11.39 0.98 -9.59
N PHE A 66 -11.51 1.50 -8.36
CA PHE A 66 -11.43 2.94 -8.11
C PHE A 66 -10.05 3.50 -8.51
N ARG A 67 -8.97 2.85 -8.07
CA ARG A 67 -7.60 3.21 -8.43
C ARG A 67 -7.36 3.11 -9.94
N TRP A 68 -7.78 2.00 -10.55
CA TRP A 68 -7.62 1.78 -11.98
C TRP A 68 -8.33 2.85 -12.81
N ASN A 69 -9.59 3.15 -12.49
CA ASN A 69 -10.39 4.18 -13.16
C ASN A 69 -9.85 5.60 -12.93
N SER A 70 -9.01 5.78 -11.92
CA SER A 70 -8.29 7.03 -11.66
C SER A 70 -6.99 7.17 -12.46
N GLY A 71 -6.70 6.21 -13.34
CA GLY A 71 -5.48 6.19 -14.15
C GLY A 71 -4.24 5.75 -13.39
N ILE A 72 -4.38 4.96 -12.31
CA ILE A 72 -3.25 4.57 -11.45
C ILE A 72 -2.94 3.07 -11.62
N GLY A 73 -1.71 2.79 -12.05
CA GLY A 73 -1.11 1.44 -12.14
C GLY A 73 -0.61 0.91 -10.78
N TYR A 74 0.13 -0.21 -10.80
CA TYR A 74 0.65 -0.89 -9.61
C TYR A 74 2.05 -1.45 -9.85
N GLY A 75 2.78 -1.79 -8.79
CA GLY A 75 4.15 -2.32 -8.80
C GLY A 75 5.22 -1.22 -8.95
N GLY A 76 5.21 -0.25 -8.03
CA GLY A 76 6.19 0.84 -8.04
C GLY A 76 5.92 1.96 -7.04
N ARG A 77 6.68 3.05 -7.18
CA ARG A 77 6.58 4.28 -6.39
C ARG A 77 6.01 5.42 -7.24
N LEU A 78 4.96 6.05 -6.74
CA LEU A 78 4.53 7.36 -7.19
C LEU A 78 5.21 8.43 -6.33
N ASN A 79 5.82 9.42 -6.99
CA ASN A 79 6.36 10.62 -6.37
C ASN A 79 5.74 11.84 -7.04
N TRP A 80 5.21 12.80 -6.29
CA TRP A 80 4.68 14.04 -6.84
C TRP A 80 5.20 15.30 -6.16
N GLY A 81 6.40 15.23 -5.57
CA GLY A 81 6.94 16.33 -4.79
C GLY A 81 8.18 15.94 -4.01
N SER A 82 8.69 16.88 -3.24
CA SER A 82 9.87 16.72 -2.37
C SER A 82 9.62 15.95 -1.07
N GLY A 83 8.36 15.60 -0.79
CA GLY A 83 7.91 14.98 0.46
C GLY A 83 7.41 15.96 1.51
N ASN A 84 7.62 17.27 1.30
CA ASN A 84 7.18 18.34 2.18
C ASN A 84 6.02 19.18 1.60
N GLU A 85 5.69 18.98 0.33
CA GLU A 85 4.61 19.71 -0.34
C GLU A 85 3.28 19.15 0.16
N LYS A 86 2.50 19.96 0.88
CA LYS A 86 1.25 19.51 1.51
C LYS A 86 0.10 19.38 0.51
N ILE A 87 0.28 18.48 -0.45
CA ILE A 87 -0.72 18.04 -1.41
C ILE A 87 -0.69 16.52 -1.44
N VAL A 88 -1.82 15.88 -1.15
CA VAL A 88 -1.95 14.41 -1.15
C VAL A 88 -3.06 14.01 -2.13
N PHE A 89 -2.76 13.10 -3.05
CA PHE A 89 -3.75 12.51 -3.96
C PHE A 89 -4.37 11.27 -3.31
N LEU A 90 -5.67 11.29 -3.03
CA LEU A 90 -6.35 10.24 -2.28
C LEU A 90 -6.68 9.00 -3.14
N ASN A 91 -6.75 9.15 -4.46
CA ASN A 91 -7.04 8.04 -5.37
C ASN A 91 -5.97 6.94 -5.37
N VAL A 92 -4.79 7.23 -4.83
CA VAL A 92 -3.73 6.23 -4.65
C VAL A 92 -4.11 5.16 -3.63
N LYS A 93 -4.99 5.47 -2.67
CA LYS A 93 -5.54 4.56 -1.65
C LYS A 93 -4.44 3.78 -0.89
N PRO A 94 -3.75 4.41 0.08
CA PRO A 94 -2.82 3.70 0.96
C PRO A 94 -3.61 2.70 1.82
N ASN A 95 -3.36 1.41 1.65
CA ASN A 95 -4.05 0.36 2.43
C ASN A 95 -3.17 -0.19 3.56
N CYS A 96 -1.94 0.33 3.68
CA CYS A 96 -0.94 -0.07 4.64
C CYS A 96 -0.64 -1.58 4.62
N CYS A 97 -0.75 -2.23 3.46
CA CYS A 97 -0.35 -3.63 3.34
C CYS A 97 1.15 -3.78 3.60
N GLY A 98 1.51 -4.93 4.16
CA GLY A 98 2.90 -5.32 4.40
C GLY A 98 3.04 -6.81 4.66
N ILE A 99 4.28 -7.27 4.66
CA ILE A 99 4.63 -8.67 4.84
C ILE A 99 5.51 -8.78 6.08
N LEU A 100 5.11 -9.66 6.99
CA LEU A 100 5.95 -10.18 8.06
C LEU A 100 6.53 -11.52 7.61
N VAL A 101 7.86 -11.63 7.65
CA VAL A 101 8.61 -12.86 7.44
C VAL A 101 9.24 -13.25 8.77
N GLY A 102 8.86 -14.40 9.29
CA GLY A 102 9.44 -14.98 10.51
C GLY A 102 10.16 -16.29 10.19
N GLY A 103 11.17 -16.63 10.98
CA GLY A 103 11.89 -17.88 10.91
C GLY A 103 11.60 -18.78 12.10
N LEU A 104 11.57 -20.07 11.84
CA LEU A 104 11.24 -21.14 12.78
C LEU A 104 12.34 -22.21 12.73
N ASP A 105 12.64 -22.80 13.88
CA ASP A 105 13.63 -23.87 13.99
C ASP A 105 13.03 -25.25 13.65
N GLU A 106 11.73 -25.42 13.86
CA GLU A 106 10.98 -26.67 13.63
C GLU A 106 9.83 -26.45 12.64
N PRO A 107 9.42 -27.49 11.88
CA PRO A 107 8.28 -27.39 10.99
C PRO A 107 6.98 -27.28 11.78
N VAL A 108 6.05 -26.48 11.27
CA VAL A 108 4.71 -26.38 11.86
C VAL A 108 3.83 -27.47 11.28
N ASP A 109 3.20 -28.26 12.14
CA ASP A 109 2.17 -29.22 11.71
C ASP A 109 0.97 -28.46 11.11
N PRO A 110 0.59 -28.73 9.84
CA PRO A 110 -0.52 -28.07 9.19
C PRO A 110 -1.85 -28.20 9.94
N TYR A 111 -2.12 -29.34 10.60
CA TYR A 111 -3.36 -29.54 11.34
C TYR A 111 -3.42 -28.66 12.59
N ASN A 112 -2.33 -28.58 13.34
CA ASN A 112 -2.20 -27.65 14.45
C ASN A 112 -2.38 -26.21 13.99
N LEU A 113 -1.75 -25.79 12.88
CA LEU A 113 -1.88 -24.43 12.35
C LEU A 113 -3.33 -24.09 11.99
N ILE A 114 -4.03 -24.98 11.27
CA ILE A 114 -5.45 -24.80 10.91
C ILE A 114 -6.31 -24.68 12.18
N THR A 115 -6.08 -25.55 13.16
CA THR A 115 -6.81 -25.52 14.43
C THR A 115 -6.59 -24.20 15.19
N GLN A 116 -5.37 -23.66 15.18
CA GLN A 116 -5.08 -22.37 15.81
C GLN A 116 -5.71 -21.21 15.04
N ILE A 117 -5.68 -21.23 13.71
CA ILE A 117 -6.37 -20.24 12.87
C ILE A 117 -7.87 -20.20 13.21
N ASP A 118 -8.52 -21.36 13.30
CA ASP A 118 -9.95 -21.43 13.62
C ASP A 118 -10.26 -20.92 15.03
N LYS A 119 -9.38 -21.18 16.02
CA LYS A 119 -9.52 -20.59 17.34
C LYS A 119 -9.39 -19.07 17.30
N ILE A 120 -8.36 -18.54 16.64
CA ILE A 120 -8.10 -17.09 16.54
C ILE A 120 -9.26 -16.36 15.86
N LYS A 121 -9.84 -16.93 14.80
CA LYS A 121 -11.02 -16.35 14.12
C LYS A 121 -12.24 -16.22 15.02
N ASN A 122 -12.32 -17.03 16.08
CA ASN A 122 -13.39 -16.98 17.07
C ASN A 122 -13.01 -16.15 18.32
N MET A 123 -11.81 -15.56 18.34
CA MET A 123 -11.35 -14.66 19.40
C MET A 123 -11.52 -13.21 18.95
N ASN A 124 -11.98 -12.37 19.87
CA ASN A 124 -11.93 -10.93 19.68
C ASN A 124 -10.54 -10.46 20.12
N LEU A 125 -9.63 -10.32 19.15
CA LEU A 125 -8.30 -9.77 19.39
C LEU A 125 -8.33 -8.25 19.27
N PHE A 126 -7.55 -7.57 20.10
CA PHE A 126 -7.52 -6.11 20.13
C PHE A 126 -6.09 -5.56 20.08
N HIS A 127 -5.94 -4.39 19.49
CA HIS A 127 -4.76 -3.55 19.63
C HIS A 127 -5.21 -2.09 19.76
N ASP A 128 -4.74 -1.40 20.81
CA ASP A 128 -5.08 -0.01 21.12
C ASP A 128 -6.60 0.25 21.16
N GLY A 129 -7.36 -0.72 21.67
CA GLY A 129 -8.81 -0.66 21.79
C GLY A 129 -9.58 -0.91 20.50
N ILE A 130 -8.89 -1.23 19.40
CA ILE A 130 -9.50 -1.57 18.10
C ILE A 130 -9.47 -3.08 17.91
N GLU A 131 -10.62 -3.65 17.56
CA GLU A 131 -10.74 -5.08 17.25
C GLU A 131 -10.04 -5.41 15.92
N LEU A 132 -9.25 -6.49 15.91
CA LEU A 132 -8.53 -6.91 14.72
C LEU A 132 -9.46 -7.66 13.77
N ASN A 133 -9.64 -7.12 12.56
CA ASN A 133 -10.37 -7.81 11.50
C ASN A 133 -9.51 -8.91 10.90
N TRP A 134 -9.98 -10.16 10.96
CA TRP A 134 -9.32 -11.25 10.26
C TRP A 134 -9.45 -11.10 8.74
N ASP A 135 -8.37 -10.71 8.06
CA ASP A 135 -8.34 -10.48 6.61
C ASP A 135 -7.52 -11.50 5.81
N PHE A 136 -6.94 -12.50 6.49
CA PHE A 136 -6.14 -13.54 5.85
C PHE A 136 -7.03 -14.58 5.16
N GLY A 137 -6.78 -14.82 3.87
CA GLY A 137 -7.62 -15.61 2.97
C GLY A 137 -8.56 -14.77 2.10
N ILE A 138 -8.52 -13.44 2.23
CA ILE A 138 -9.29 -12.52 1.39
C ILE A 138 -8.37 -11.84 0.38
N SER A 139 -8.74 -11.87 -0.89
CA SER A 139 -7.99 -11.26 -1.99
C SER A 139 -6.54 -11.78 -2.07
N ASN A 140 -5.57 -10.99 -1.63
CA ASN A 140 -4.14 -11.28 -1.72
C ASN A 140 -3.50 -11.40 -0.34
N HIS A 141 -4.26 -11.37 0.75
CA HIS A 141 -3.74 -11.54 2.12
C HIS A 141 -3.70 -13.03 2.46
N PHE A 142 -2.58 -13.50 2.98
CA PHE A 142 -2.32 -14.93 3.17
C PHE A 142 -1.35 -15.18 4.32
N ILE A 143 -1.32 -16.44 4.75
CA ILE A 143 -0.35 -17.00 5.68
C ILE A 143 0.23 -18.25 5.02
N ASN A 144 1.54 -18.28 4.79
CA ASN A 144 2.22 -19.43 4.18
C ASN A 144 3.43 -19.83 5.03
N CYS A 145 3.73 -21.12 5.09
CA CYS A 145 4.94 -21.66 5.69
C CYS A 145 5.76 -22.40 4.63
N PHE A 146 7.08 -22.29 4.69
CA PHE A 146 8.01 -22.89 3.75
C PHE A 146 9.22 -23.47 4.47
N GLU A 147 9.71 -24.61 3.98
CA GLU A 147 11.07 -25.06 4.27
C GLU A 147 12.07 -24.20 3.49
N THR A 148 13.16 -23.81 4.13
CA THR A 148 14.22 -23.05 3.48
C THR A 148 15.33 -23.97 2.99
N LYS A 149 16.02 -23.52 1.95
CA LYS A 149 17.27 -24.11 1.50
C LYS A 149 18.30 -22.99 1.40
N ASN A 150 19.33 -23.04 2.24
CA ASN A 150 20.41 -22.06 2.19
C ASN A 150 21.23 -22.28 0.91
N LEU A 151 21.02 -21.40 -0.08
CA LEU A 151 21.75 -21.39 -1.36
C LEU A 151 22.91 -20.38 -1.38
N SER A 152 23.15 -19.72 -0.25
CA SER A 152 24.17 -18.68 -0.08
C SER A 152 24.77 -18.77 1.32
N ASP A 153 25.79 -17.96 1.60
CA ASP A 153 26.45 -17.88 2.91
C ASP A 153 25.56 -17.31 4.02
N TYR A 154 24.36 -16.81 3.68
CA TYR A 154 23.38 -16.38 4.66
C TYR A 154 22.71 -17.60 5.30
N ASN A 155 22.84 -17.69 6.62
CA ASN A 155 22.19 -18.73 7.41
C ASN A 155 20.75 -18.32 7.73
N LEU A 156 19.79 -18.70 6.88
CA LEU A 156 18.37 -18.57 7.18
C LEU A 156 17.91 -19.72 8.09
N PRO A 157 16.91 -19.49 8.96
CA PRO A 157 16.26 -20.56 9.72
C PRO A 157 15.70 -21.66 8.80
N PRO A 158 15.68 -22.93 9.23
CA PRO A 158 15.30 -24.07 8.39
C PRO A 158 13.85 -23.98 7.88
N TYR A 159 13.00 -23.23 8.57
CA TYR A 159 11.64 -22.93 8.14
C TYR A 159 11.35 -21.43 8.24
N ILE A 160 10.50 -20.93 7.37
CA ILE A 160 10.00 -19.57 7.42
C ILE A 160 8.48 -19.53 7.27
N PHE A 161 7.87 -18.50 7.82
CA PHE A 161 6.49 -18.15 7.54
C PHE A 161 6.38 -16.74 6.99
N LEU A 162 5.35 -16.51 6.19
CA LEU A 162 4.98 -15.21 5.65
C LEU A 162 3.55 -14.90 6.06
N ILE A 163 3.34 -13.74 6.69
CA ILE A 163 2.02 -13.17 6.95
C ILE A 163 1.89 -11.89 6.14
N HIS A 164 1.00 -11.90 5.16
CA HIS A 164 0.68 -10.73 4.35
C HIS A 164 -0.73 -10.22 4.71
N GLY A 165 -0.83 -8.97 5.15
CA GLY A 165 -2.08 -8.38 5.62
C GLY A 165 -2.06 -6.85 5.62
N SER A 166 -3.18 -6.24 5.99
CA SER A 166 -3.45 -4.79 5.88
C SER A 166 -4.09 -4.18 7.13
N ALA A 167 -4.39 -2.89 7.09
CA ALA A 167 -5.25 -2.21 8.08
C ALA A 167 -6.65 -1.96 7.49
N LEU A 168 -7.51 -2.99 7.49
CA LEU A 168 -8.91 -2.85 7.05
C LEU A 168 -9.70 -1.89 7.95
N GLU A 169 -9.35 -1.89 9.24
CA GLU A 169 -9.96 -1.15 10.34
C GLU A 169 -9.89 0.36 10.13
N TYR A 170 -8.92 0.84 9.34
CA TYR A 170 -8.68 2.26 9.08
C TYR A 170 -9.26 2.72 7.74
N ARG A 171 -10.03 1.90 7.02
CA ARG A 171 -10.51 2.25 5.67
C ARG A 171 -11.65 3.28 5.66
N ASP A 172 -12.50 3.22 6.66
CA ASP A 172 -13.75 3.99 6.77
C ASP A 172 -13.75 4.90 8.01
N ASP A 173 -14.94 5.40 8.39
CA ASP A 173 -15.11 6.37 9.46
C ASP A 173 -15.07 5.75 10.88
N ASN A 174 -14.93 4.43 11.02
CA ASN A 174 -15.09 3.74 12.32
C ASN A 174 -14.02 4.15 13.34
N HIS A 175 -12.80 4.43 12.88
CA HIS A 175 -11.65 4.72 13.74
C HIS A 175 -10.93 6.01 13.37
N GLY A 176 -11.65 6.98 12.80
CA GLY A 176 -11.13 8.31 12.46
C GLY A 176 -11.58 8.75 11.07
N ILE A 177 -10.72 9.49 10.38
CA ILE A 177 -11.06 10.07 9.07
C ILE A 177 -11.08 9.05 7.92
N GLY A 178 -10.59 7.82 8.10
CA GLY A 178 -10.52 6.81 7.06
C GLY A 178 -9.41 7.00 6.01
N LEU A 179 -9.01 5.91 5.36
CA LEU A 179 -7.96 5.91 4.32
C LEU A 179 -8.51 5.98 2.90
N TYR A 180 -9.78 5.62 2.69
CA TYR A 180 -10.36 5.43 1.35
C TYR A 180 -11.46 6.48 1.11
N VAL A 181 -11.20 7.43 0.21
CA VAL A 181 -12.11 8.56 -0.08
C VAL A 181 -13.45 8.14 -0.69
N ASP A 182 -13.50 6.95 -1.28
CA ASP A 182 -14.68 6.30 -1.84
C ASP A 182 -15.47 5.48 -0.82
N VAL A 183 -14.97 5.35 0.42
CA VAL A 183 -15.61 4.58 1.51
C VAL A 183 -15.91 5.47 2.70
N SER A 184 -14.93 6.24 3.16
CA SER A 184 -15.07 7.19 4.26
C SER A 184 -15.82 8.44 3.81
N LYS A 185 -16.90 8.78 4.52
CA LYS A 185 -17.63 10.02 4.31
C LYS A 185 -16.84 11.21 4.83
N THR A 186 -16.19 11.06 5.99
CA THR A 186 -15.40 12.12 6.62
C THR A 186 -14.21 12.56 5.75
N LEU A 187 -13.46 11.61 5.20
CA LEU A 187 -12.38 11.91 4.25
C LEU A 187 -12.91 12.60 2.99
N LYS A 188 -14.04 12.11 2.47
CA LYS A 188 -14.65 12.66 1.25
C LYS A 188 -15.12 14.10 1.43
N GLU A 189 -15.68 14.44 2.59
CA GLU A 189 -16.09 15.80 2.93
C GLU A 189 -14.91 16.76 3.08
N SER A 190 -13.76 16.25 3.55
CA SER A 190 -12.52 17.02 3.67
C SER A 190 -11.77 17.15 2.34
N ALA A 191 -12.04 16.27 1.39
CA ALA A 191 -11.37 16.21 0.10
C ALA A 191 -11.90 17.23 -0.91
N ARG A 192 -11.00 17.77 -1.73
CA ARG A 192 -11.36 18.55 -2.91
C ARG A 192 -11.42 17.62 -4.12
N GLU A 193 -12.57 17.55 -4.78
CA GLU A 193 -12.68 16.87 -6.07
C GLU A 193 -12.19 17.79 -7.18
N GLU A 194 -11.15 17.35 -7.89
CA GLU A 194 -10.55 18.02 -9.03
C GLU A 194 -10.91 17.31 -10.33
N LYS A 195 -11.69 18.00 -11.17
CA LYS A 195 -12.08 17.51 -12.49
C LYS A 195 -11.09 17.98 -13.54
N THR A 196 -10.55 17.04 -14.28
CA THR A 196 -9.62 17.27 -15.38
C THR A 196 -10.22 16.78 -16.70
N LYS A 197 -9.48 16.97 -17.80
CA LYS A 197 -9.86 16.43 -19.11
C LYS A 197 -9.75 14.90 -19.22
N PHE A 198 -9.21 14.24 -18.19
CA PHE A 198 -8.93 12.79 -18.16
C PHE A 198 -9.69 12.04 -17.05
N GLY A 199 -10.39 12.75 -16.15
CA GLY A 199 -11.09 12.14 -15.02
C GLY A 199 -11.16 13.06 -13.80
N SER A 200 -11.56 12.49 -12.66
CA SER A 200 -11.57 13.15 -11.36
C SER A 200 -10.48 12.60 -10.46
N GLN A 201 -9.85 13.48 -9.69
CA GLN A 201 -8.98 13.13 -8.55
C GLN A 201 -9.54 13.78 -7.29
N PHE A 202 -9.32 13.16 -6.14
CA PHE A 202 -9.57 13.75 -4.84
C PHE A 202 -8.24 14.11 -4.21
N ILE A 203 -8.12 15.35 -3.74
CA ILE A 203 -6.90 15.84 -3.10
C ILE A 203 -7.17 16.42 -1.72
N LEU A 204 -6.15 16.39 -0.88
CA LEU A 204 -6.06 17.18 0.35
C LEU A 204 -4.93 18.18 0.23
N LEU A 205 -5.09 19.32 0.89
CA LEU A 205 -4.09 20.39 0.96
C LEU A 205 -3.78 20.71 2.42
N ASP A 206 -2.60 21.28 2.67
CA ASP A 206 -2.22 21.93 3.92
C ASP A 206 -2.56 21.14 5.21
N SER A 207 -3.51 21.62 6.01
CA SER A 207 -3.91 21.03 7.29
C SER A 207 -4.52 19.65 7.12
N GLU A 208 -5.37 19.48 6.12
CA GLU A 208 -6.08 18.25 5.82
C GLU A 208 -5.09 17.19 5.32
N ALA A 209 -4.11 17.61 4.50
CA ALA A 209 -3.01 16.74 4.09
C ALA A 209 -2.16 16.27 5.29
N LYS A 210 -1.91 17.18 6.25
CA LYS A 210 -1.21 16.85 7.51
C LYS A 210 -2.00 15.84 8.34
N GLU A 211 -3.28 16.08 8.55
CA GLU A 211 -4.14 15.18 9.33
C GLU A 211 -4.21 13.78 8.71
N PHE A 212 -4.41 13.71 7.39
CA PHE A 212 -4.43 12.45 6.66
C PHE A 212 -3.11 11.69 6.72
N PHE A 213 -1.98 12.40 6.61
CA PHE A 213 -0.68 11.74 6.71
C PHE A 213 -0.43 11.14 8.09
N GLU A 214 -0.73 11.89 9.16
CA GLU A 214 -0.60 11.37 10.53
C GLU A 214 -1.56 10.21 10.80
N TYR A 215 -2.77 10.25 10.23
CA TYR A 215 -3.70 9.12 10.27
C TYR A 215 -3.16 7.89 9.53
N SER A 216 -2.60 8.09 8.32
CA SER A 216 -1.99 7.01 7.54
C SER A 216 -0.79 6.37 8.25
N LYS A 217 0.00 7.13 9.02
CA LYS A 217 1.08 6.57 9.85
C LYS A 217 0.55 5.66 10.93
N LYS A 218 -0.48 6.10 11.67
CA LYS A 218 -1.13 5.27 12.70
C LYS A 218 -1.65 3.96 12.12
N ALA A 219 -2.30 4.01 10.96
CA ALA A 219 -2.78 2.81 10.27
C ALA A 219 -1.63 1.88 9.84
N LEU A 220 -0.48 2.44 9.45
CA LEU A 220 0.71 1.68 9.08
C LEU A 220 1.33 0.96 10.27
N GLU A 221 1.46 1.66 11.40
CA GLU A 221 1.92 1.09 12.67
C GLU A 221 0.98 -0.01 13.14
N PHE A 222 -0.33 0.26 13.12
CA PHE A 222 -1.35 -0.73 13.46
C PHE A 222 -1.26 -1.99 12.59
N SER A 223 -1.14 -1.85 11.27
CA SER A 223 -1.02 -3.01 10.38
C SER A 223 0.24 -3.84 10.68
N THR A 224 1.33 -3.16 11.00
CA THR A 224 2.60 -3.79 11.39
C THR A 224 2.45 -4.58 12.68
N LYS A 225 1.80 -4.00 13.69
CA LYS A 225 1.54 -4.67 14.96
C LYS A 225 0.53 -5.80 14.84
N LYS A 226 -0.51 -5.62 14.01
CA LYS A 226 -1.49 -6.68 13.71
C LYS A 226 -0.81 -7.94 13.19
N ARG A 227 0.14 -7.83 12.25
CA ARG A 227 0.89 -9.00 11.76
C ARG A 227 1.68 -9.69 12.87
N GLU A 228 2.29 -8.93 13.79
CA GLU A 228 3.02 -9.49 14.94
C GLU A 228 2.08 -10.19 15.93
N ILE A 229 0.94 -9.58 16.26
CA ILE A 229 -0.05 -10.18 17.16
C ILE A 229 -0.52 -11.51 16.59
N ILE A 230 -0.84 -11.54 15.30
CA ILE A 230 -1.29 -12.76 14.62
C ILE A 230 -0.16 -13.80 14.57
N ALA A 231 1.08 -13.40 14.30
CA ALA A 231 2.24 -14.30 14.36
C ALA A 231 2.40 -14.94 15.76
N ASN A 232 2.33 -14.13 16.83
CA ASN A 232 2.45 -14.62 18.21
C ASN A 232 1.35 -15.62 18.56
N HIS A 233 0.11 -15.40 18.10
CA HIS A 233 -0.98 -16.35 18.35
C HIS A 233 -0.83 -17.65 17.55
N LEU A 234 -0.21 -17.61 16.37
CA LEU A 234 -0.03 -18.79 15.51
C LEU A 234 1.19 -19.62 15.89
N PHE A 235 2.30 -18.96 16.21
CA PHE A 235 3.62 -19.58 16.36
C PHE A 235 4.21 -19.44 17.77
N GLY A 236 3.50 -18.80 18.70
CA GLY A 236 3.99 -18.55 20.06
C GLY A 236 5.13 -17.54 20.08
N ASP A 237 6.02 -17.64 21.07
CA ASP A 237 7.20 -16.76 21.21
C ASP A 237 8.46 -17.34 20.56
N GLU A 238 8.38 -18.55 19.98
CA GLU A 238 9.51 -19.31 19.44
C GLU A 238 9.71 -19.05 17.94
N PHE A 239 9.76 -17.78 17.54
CA PHE A 239 10.14 -17.41 16.18
C PHE A 239 11.01 -16.15 16.13
N LYS A 240 11.81 -16.05 15.08
CA LYS A 240 12.65 -14.88 14.83
C LYS A 240 12.04 -14.03 13.71
N ILE A 241 11.72 -12.77 13.99
CA ILE A 241 11.35 -11.82 12.93
C ILE A 241 12.57 -11.57 12.03
N ILE A 242 12.45 -11.93 10.75
CA ILE A 242 13.44 -11.61 9.71
C ILE A 242 13.12 -10.25 9.11
N CYS A 243 11.83 -9.97 8.87
CA CYS A 243 11.36 -8.74 8.24
C CYS A 243 9.90 -8.49 8.64
N ASN A 244 9.51 -7.24 8.86
CA ASN A 244 8.10 -6.83 8.96
C ASN A 244 7.95 -5.47 8.28
N GLN A 245 7.82 -5.48 6.95
CA GLN A 245 7.92 -4.26 6.16
C GLN A 245 6.64 -4.00 5.35
N PRO A 246 6.21 -2.74 5.24
CA PRO A 246 5.11 -2.37 4.37
C PRO A 246 5.57 -2.27 2.91
N HIS A 247 4.61 -2.51 2.01
CA HIS A 247 4.84 -2.41 0.56
C HIS A 247 3.79 -1.56 -0.17
N GLN A 248 2.73 -1.14 0.52
CA GLN A 248 1.74 -0.22 -0.02
C GLN A 248 1.30 0.80 1.03
N PHE A 249 1.92 1.97 1.02
CA PHE A 249 1.71 3.00 2.02
C PHE A 249 2.15 4.38 1.53
N LEU A 250 1.62 5.42 2.17
CA LEU A 250 2.05 6.80 1.99
C LEU A 250 3.26 7.06 2.90
N LYS A 251 4.46 7.21 2.31
CA LYS A 251 5.72 7.43 3.06
C LYS A 251 5.81 8.86 3.61
N ASP A 252 5.40 9.83 2.81
CA ASP A 252 5.34 11.26 3.12
C ASP A 252 4.21 11.89 2.29
N TYR A 253 4.03 13.21 2.35
CA TYR A 253 2.96 13.89 1.61
C TYR A 253 2.96 13.61 0.11
N ASN A 254 4.12 13.27 -0.47
CA ASN A 254 4.30 13.18 -1.90
C ASN A 254 4.75 11.82 -2.40
N ASN A 255 4.88 10.82 -1.53
CA ASN A 255 5.44 9.52 -1.88
C ASN A 255 4.51 8.38 -1.51
N MET A 256 4.02 7.68 -2.51
CA MET A 256 3.21 6.49 -2.35
C MET A 256 3.92 5.27 -2.93
N TYR A 257 4.08 4.23 -2.11
CA TYR A 257 4.51 2.91 -2.56
C TYR A 257 3.27 2.10 -2.93
N LEU A 258 3.27 1.42 -4.08
CA LEU A 258 2.16 0.65 -4.64
C LEU A 258 2.64 -0.77 -4.95
N GLY A 259 2.79 -1.60 -3.91
CA GLY A 259 3.22 -3.00 -4.05
C GLY A 259 4.72 -3.22 -4.14
N SER A 260 5.52 -2.16 -4.06
CA SER A 260 6.97 -2.22 -4.03
C SER A 260 7.47 -2.04 -2.59
N ASN A 261 8.35 -2.92 -2.13
CA ASN A 261 8.96 -2.81 -0.80
C ASN A 261 9.83 -1.55 -0.71
N CYS A 262 9.72 -0.83 0.41
CA CYS A 262 10.64 0.25 0.76
C CYS A 262 11.60 -0.27 1.83
N THR A 263 12.91 -0.25 1.56
CA THR A 263 13.94 -0.60 2.56
C THR A 263 14.32 0.58 3.45
N ASP A 264 13.84 1.78 3.14
CA ASP A 264 14.05 3.00 3.92
C ASP A 264 12.71 3.51 4.45
N THR A 265 12.26 2.92 5.56
CA THR A 265 11.00 3.28 6.23
C THR A 265 11.12 4.40 7.24
N LYS A 266 12.33 4.94 7.47
CA LYS A 266 12.50 6.11 8.34
C LYS A 266 12.08 7.37 7.57
N SER A 267 11.09 8.07 8.10
CA SER A 267 10.69 9.42 7.68
C SER A 267 11.54 10.47 8.37
#